data_AF-A0A1G2HKL2-F1
#
_entry.id   AF-A0A1G2HKL2-F1
#
_cell.length_a   1.000
_cell.length_b   1.000
_cell.length_c   1.000
_cell.angle_alpha   90.00
_cell.angle_beta   90.00
_cell.angle_gamma   90.00
#
_symmetry.space_group_name_H-M   'P 1'
#
loop_
_entity.id
_entity.type
_entity.pdbx_description
1 polymer ?
#
loop_
_entity_poly.entity_id
_entity_poly.type
_entity_poly.pdbx_seq_one_letter_code
_entity_poly.pdbx_strand_id
1 'polypeptide(L)'
;MEQMNNKIFNKKTIKPIFVFTSLAVAVVIIFILLINIWGKTERSLDDFLVDVPGMPPLRVMQMEDLVNDKKLLTNIGDGYQITAPKNWGFNELVSLEAGLQIRFPALETLSSQELMVESRDGLLLNIRTLKNENQLSITNWLVKAGGSEEFAGDSKFKEVKHPAGVALRSQNTRKDEDEQPISDSTLLYYVIGNKEHIYIFTCSISGENFSELTQQCEDVIQTFEILE
;
A
#
# COMPACT_ATOMS: atom_id res chain seq x y z
N MET A 1 23.04 -61.80 51.64
CA MET A 1 22.84 -61.33 50.26
C MET A 1 22.20 -59.96 50.35
N GLU A 2 22.67 -59.05 49.48
CA GLU A 2 22.11 -57.73 49.16
C GLU A 2 22.13 -56.66 50.26
N GLN A 3 23.28 -55.98 50.37
CA GLN A 3 23.36 -54.64 50.94
C GLN A 3 22.78 -53.64 49.94
N MET A 4 21.72 -52.95 50.40
CA MET A 4 21.06 -51.83 49.73
C MET A 4 22.07 -50.71 49.39
N ASN A 5 22.19 -50.42 48.11
CA ASN A 5 23.03 -49.37 47.57
C ASN A 5 22.24 -48.05 47.54
N ASN A 6 22.13 -47.37 48.67
CA ASN A 6 21.55 -46.02 48.73
C ASN A 6 22.59 -45.01 48.24
N LYS A 7 22.58 -44.71 46.93
CA LYS A 7 23.21 -43.50 46.40
C LYS A 7 22.47 -42.29 46.95
N ILE A 8 23.04 -41.67 47.97
CA ILE A 8 22.65 -40.36 48.49
C ILE A 8 22.86 -39.36 47.35
N PHE A 9 21.77 -39.02 46.64
CA PHE A 9 21.78 -37.88 45.73
C PHE A 9 22.08 -36.63 46.56
N ASN A 10 23.28 -36.09 46.35
CA ASN A 10 23.77 -34.92 47.05
C ASN A 10 22.87 -33.72 46.67
N LYS A 11 21.87 -33.39 47.52
CA LYS A 11 20.88 -32.32 47.29
C LYS A 11 21.50 -30.94 47.01
N LYS A 12 22.79 -30.74 47.30
CA LYS A 12 23.52 -29.50 47.03
C LYS A 12 23.90 -29.30 45.55
N THR A 13 24.00 -30.38 44.76
CA THR A 13 24.45 -30.30 43.35
C THR A 13 23.27 -30.14 42.36
N ILE A 14 22.04 -30.46 42.79
CA ILE A 14 20.84 -30.37 41.95
C ILE A 14 20.41 -28.91 41.72
N LYS A 15 20.58 -28.05 42.74
CA LYS A 15 20.24 -26.61 42.66
C LYS A 15 21.00 -25.85 41.56
N PRO A 16 22.34 -25.94 41.44
CA PRO A 16 23.05 -25.25 40.36
C PRO A 16 22.67 -25.79 38.98
N ILE A 17 22.45 -27.09 38.82
CA ILE A 17 22.04 -27.70 37.53
C ILE A 17 20.68 -27.14 37.06
N PHE A 18 19.72 -26.99 37.97
CA PHE A 18 18.42 -26.36 37.66
C PHE A 18 18.55 -24.89 37.27
N VAL A 19 19.42 -24.14 37.95
CA VAL A 19 19.66 -22.73 37.63
C VAL A 19 20.31 -22.58 36.25
N PHE A 20 21.33 -23.39 35.92
CA PHE A 20 21.99 -23.35 34.62
C PHE A 20 21.07 -23.77 33.47
N THR A 21 20.23 -24.79 33.67
CA THR A 21 19.24 -25.21 32.66
C THR A 21 18.13 -24.17 32.48
N SER A 22 17.64 -23.54 33.55
CA SER A 22 16.67 -22.44 33.44
C SER A 22 17.25 -21.21 32.72
N LEU A 23 18.53 -20.90 32.96
CA LEU A 23 19.20 -19.78 32.31
C LEU A 23 19.43 -20.06 30.83
N ALA A 24 19.83 -21.28 30.48
CA ALA A 24 19.98 -21.70 29.09
C ALA A 24 18.64 -21.64 28.32
N VAL A 25 17.54 -22.11 28.92
CA VAL A 25 16.21 -22.02 28.30
C VAL A 25 15.76 -20.57 28.13
N ALA A 26 15.98 -19.71 29.13
CA ALA A 26 15.64 -18.29 29.04
C ALA A 26 16.43 -17.58 27.92
N VAL A 27 17.74 -17.87 27.80
CA VAL A 27 18.57 -17.32 26.72
C VAL A 27 18.10 -17.79 25.34
N VAL A 28 17.74 -19.07 25.20
CA VAL A 28 17.19 -19.61 23.94
C VAL A 28 15.86 -18.95 23.58
N ILE A 29 14.96 -18.75 24.55
CA ILE A 29 13.70 -18.05 24.31
C ILE A 29 13.94 -16.60 23.88
N ILE A 30 14.84 -15.89 24.55
CA ILE A 30 15.23 -14.52 24.17
C ILE A 30 15.83 -14.50 22.75
N PHE A 31 16.68 -15.47 22.41
CA PHE A 31 17.31 -15.55 21.09
C PHE A 31 16.29 -15.84 19.98
N ILE A 32 15.33 -16.74 20.22
CA ILE A 32 14.22 -17.01 19.29
C ILE A 32 13.33 -15.76 19.12
N LEU A 33 13.05 -15.05 20.21
CA LEU A 33 12.30 -13.78 20.15
C LEU A 33 13.06 -12.71 19.38
N LEU A 34 14.36 -12.55 19.61
CA LEU A 34 15.21 -11.59 18.89
C LEU A 34 15.31 -11.92 17.40
N ILE A 35 15.44 -13.20 17.01
CA ILE A 35 15.43 -13.63 15.61
C ILE A 35 14.07 -13.33 14.95
N ASN A 36 12.95 -13.53 15.65
CA ASN A 36 11.62 -13.20 15.10
C ASN A 36 11.38 -11.68 14.99
N ILE A 37 12.04 -10.87 15.82
CA ILE A 37 11.95 -9.40 15.76
C ILE A 37 12.85 -8.86 14.64
N TRP A 38 14.07 -9.40 14.48
CA TRP A 38 15.03 -8.96 13.45
C TRP A 38 14.84 -9.62 12.08
N GLY A 39 14.13 -10.76 12.02
CA GLY A 39 13.84 -11.48 10.78
C GLY A 39 12.64 -10.95 10.00
N LYS A 40 12.00 -9.87 10.45
CA LYS A 40 11.05 -9.12 9.63
C LYS A 40 11.85 -8.29 8.64
N THR A 41 12.31 -8.94 7.56
CA THR A 41 12.73 -8.23 6.36
C THR A 41 11.56 -7.34 5.93
N GLU A 42 11.73 -6.03 6.01
CA GLU A 42 10.85 -5.07 5.36
C GLU A 42 10.79 -5.47 3.89
N ARG A 43 9.63 -5.99 3.47
CA ARG A 43 9.40 -6.30 2.06
C ARG A 43 8.97 -5.02 1.37
N SER A 44 9.63 -4.68 0.27
CA SER A 44 9.21 -3.56 -0.57
C SER A 44 7.83 -3.87 -1.16
N LEU A 45 7.04 -2.84 -1.47
CA LEU A 45 5.79 -3.02 -2.22
C LEU A 45 6.03 -3.65 -3.59
N ASP A 46 7.22 -3.46 -4.15
CA ASP A 46 7.61 -4.02 -5.44
C ASP A 46 7.67 -5.56 -5.39
N ASP A 47 7.87 -6.15 -4.21
CA ASP A 47 7.78 -7.61 -4.01
C ASP A 47 6.35 -8.15 -4.19
N PHE A 48 5.34 -7.27 -4.22
CA PHE A 48 3.93 -7.61 -4.41
C PHE A 48 3.40 -7.20 -5.79
N LEU A 49 4.24 -6.70 -6.70
CA LEU A 49 3.79 -6.37 -8.06
C LEU A 49 3.26 -7.63 -8.77
N VAL A 50 2.21 -7.43 -9.57
CA VAL A 50 1.58 -8.49 -10.34
C VAL A 50 2.45 -8.83 -11.55
N ASP A 51 3.54 -9.57 -11.32
CA ASP A 51 4.32 -10.17 -12.40
C ASP A 51 3.59 -11.43 -12.89
N VAL A 52 2.89 -11.31 -14.02
CA VAL A 52 2.29 -12.45 -14.71
C VAL A 52 3.24 -12.92 -15.80
N PRO A 53 3.77 -14.15 -15.73
CA PRO A 53 4.68 -14.68 -16.73
C PRO A 53 4.11 -14.54 -18.16
N GLY A 54 4.85 -13.86 -19.04
CA GLY A 54 4.49 -13.70 -20.46
C GLY A 54 3.61 -12.49 -20.79
N MET A 55 3.28 -11.64 -19.81
CA MET A 55 2.49 -10.44 -20.02
C MET A 55 3.40 -9.19 -20.07
N PRO A 56 3.20 -8.25 -21.02
CA PRO A 56 4.10 -7.10 -21.19
C PRO A 56 4.08 -6.16 -19.96
N PRO A 57 5.18 -5.45 -19.68
CA PRO A 57 5.28 -4.53 -18.53
C PRO A 57 4.41 -3.27 -18.68
N LEU A 58 3.86 -3.07 -19.89
CA LEU A 58 2.88 -2.04 -20.20
C LEU A 58 1.51 -2.69 -20.42
N ARG A 59 0.51 -2.21 -19.69
CA ARG A 59 -0.90 -2.56 -19.83
C ARG A 59 -1.59 -1.52 -20.70
N VAL A 60 -2.42 -1.98 -21.64
CA VAL A 60 -3.25 -1.08 -22.46
C VAL A 60 -4.54 -0.80 -21.71
N MET A 61 -4.81 0.47 -21.43
CA MET A 61 -6.08 0.93 -20.89
C MET A 61 -7.13 0.99 -21.98
N GLN A 62 -8.26 0.32 -21.78
CA GLN A 62 -9.43 0.52 -22.62
C GLN A 62 -10.17 1.78 -22.14
N MET A 63 -10.57 2.62 -23.08
CA MET A 63 -11.24 3.88 -22.79
C MET A 63 -12.57 3.95 -23.55
N GLU A 64 -13.65 4.19 -22.82
CA GLU A 64 -14.99 4.38 -23.38
C GLU A 64 -15.56 5.73 -22.96
N ASP A 65 -16.07 6.47 -23.93
CA ASP A 65 -16.73 7.73 -23.70
C ASP A 65 -18.15 7.50 -23.17
N LEU A 66 -18.43 7.98 -21.96
CA LEU A 66 -19.76 7.94 -21.36
C LEU A 66 -20.52 9.26 -21.58
N VAL A 67 -21.81 9.24 -21.25
CA VAL A 67 -22.64 10.46 -21.14
C VAL A 67 -22.17 11.36 -19.99
N ASN A 68 -22.56 12.64 -20.02
CA ASN A 68 -22.23 13.66 -19.00
C ASN A 68 -20.72 13.93 -18.86
N ASP A 69 -20.00 14.02 -19.97
CA ASP A 69 -18.57 14.38 -20.01
C ASP A 69 -17.68 13.50 -19.11
N LYS A 70 -17.99 12.21 -19.04
CA LYS A 70 -17.22 11.18 -18.31
C LYS A 70 -16.57 10.19 -19.27
N LYS A 71 -15.45 9.60 -18.84
CA LYS A 71 -14.73 8.53 -19.53
C LYS A 71 -14.57 7.35 -18.58
N LEU A 72 -14.93 6.16 -19.03
CA LEU A 72 -14.67 4.90 -18.36
C LEU A 72 -13.28 4.42 -18.77
N LEU A 73 -12.44 4.14 -17.77
CA LEU A 73 -11.09 3.64 -17.93
C LEU A 73 -11.05 2.21 -17.38
N THR A 74 -10.74 1.25 -18.23
CA THR A 74 -10.77 -0.17 -17.88
C THR A 74 -9.38 -0.78 -18.07
N ASN A 75 -8.86 -1.38 -17.01
CA ASN A 75 -7.64 -2.17 -17.04
C ASN A 75 -8.00 -3.64 -16.83
N ILE A 76 -8.21 -4.37 -17.93
CA ILE A 76 -8.56 -5.80 -17.88
C ILE A 76 -7.43 -6.61 -17.27
N GLY A 77 -6.17 -6.26 -17.55
CA GLY A 77 -5.01 -7.00 -17.06
C GLY A 77 -4.87 -6.95 -15.54
N ASP A 78 -5.26 -5.82 -14.94
CA ASP A 78 -5.21 -5.60 -13.51
C ASP A 78 -6.58 -5.76 -12.82
N GLY A 79 -7.64 -6.08 -13.59
CA GLY A 79 -8.95 -6.45 -13.06
C GLY A 79 -9.78 -5.30 -12.48
N TYR A 80 -9.75 -4.10 -13.07
CA TYR A 80 -10.54 -2.97 -12.59
C TYR A 80 -11.09 -2.04 -13.67
N GLN A 81 -12.09 -1.26 -13.29
CA GLN A 81 -12.56 -0.09 -14.04
C GLN A 81 -12.81 1.11 -13.12
N ILE A 82 -12.67 2.32 -13.67
CA ILE A 82 -12.92 3.59 -12.97
C ILE A 82 -13.45 4.65 -13.93
N THR A 83 -14.31 5.55 -13.46
CA THR A 83 -14.87 6.64 -14.25
C THR A 83 -14.29 7.98 -13.84
N ALA A 84 -13.78 8.75 -14.81
CA ALA A 84 -13.21 10.08 -14.57
C ALA A 84 -13.76 11.14 -15.55
N PRO A 85 -13.69 12.44 -15.23
CA PRO A 85 -14.10 13.51 -16.14
C PRO A 85 -13.28 13.54 -17.44
N LYS A 86 -13.91 13.72 -18.60
CA LYS A 86 -13.23 13.70 -19.92
C LYS A 86 -12.15 14.76 -20.09
N ASN A 87 -12.24 15.87 -19.35
CA ASN A 87 -11.27 16.96 -19.38
C ASN A 87 -10.02 16.71 -18.51
N TRP A 88 -9.91 15.53 -17.88
CA TRP A 88 -8.70 15.10 -17.18
C TRP A 88 -7.76 14.36 -18.15
N GLY A 89 -6.47 14.34 -17.84
CA GLY A 89 -5.45 13.63 -18.60
C GLY A 89 -5.27 12.20 -18.13
N PHE A 90 -5.12 11.25 -19.07
CA PHE A 90 -4.95 9.82 -18.81
C PHE A 90 -3.85 9.23 -19.69
N ASN A 91 -3.15 8.22 -19.20
CA ASN A 91 -2.20 7.45 -19.99
C ASN A 91 -2.89 6.22 -20.61
N GLU A 92 -2.80 6.04 -21.93
CA GLU A 92 -3.28 4.83 -22.62
C GLU A 92 -2.45 3.59 -22.28
N LEU A 93 -1.16 3.79 -22.00
CA LEU A 93 -0.22 2.75 -21.60
C LEU A 93 0.15 2.95 -20.13
N VAL A 94 -0.09 1.92 -19.34
CA VAL A 94 0.13 1.91 -17.89
C VAL A 94 1.29 0.98 -17.56
N SER A 95 2.32 1.51 -16.90
CA SER A 95 3.42 0.69 -16.35
C SER A 95 2.93 -0.08 -15.13
N LEU A 96 3.35 -1.33 -14.97
CA LEU A 96 3.11 -2.11 -13.76
C LEU A 96 3.61 -1.40 -12.50
N GLU A 97 4.79 -0.76 -12.57
CA GLU A 97 5.39 -0.08 -11.43
C GLU A 97 4.66 1.22 -11.11
N ALA A 98 4.36 2.03 -12.14
CA ALA A 98 3.83 3.37 -11.96
C ALA A 98 2.31 3.44 -11.85
N GLY A 99 1.58 2.40 -12.26
CA GLY A 99 0.12 2.36 -12.21
C GLY A 99 -0.57 3.30 -13.20
N LEU A 100 -1.90 3.37 -13.12
CA LEU A 100 -2.69 4.32 -13.89
C LEU A 100 -2.54 5.71 -13.27
N GLN A 101 -2.13 6.68 -14.08
CA GLN A 101 -2.04 8.08 -13.68
C GLN A 101 -3.15 8.89 -14.34
N ILE A 102 -3.88 9.62 -13.50
CA ILE A 102 -4.97 10.51 -13.88
C ILE A 102 -4.63 11.92 -13.38
N ARG A 103 -4.71 12.93 -14.25
CA ARG A 103 -4.21 14.29 -13.97
C ARG A 103 -5.26 15.36 -14.24
N PHE A 104 -5.33 16.36 -13.36
CA PHE A 104 -6.06 17.60 -13.61
C PHE A 104 -5.19 18.82 -13.26
N PRO A 105 -5.06 19.81 -14.16
CA PRO A 105 -5.58 19.83 -15.53
C PRO A 105 -4.88 18.81 -16.45
N ALA A 106 -5.48 18.50 -17.61
CA ALA A 106 -4.85 17.65 -18.61
C ALA A 106 -3.53 18.26 -19.14
N LEU A 107 -2.55 17.42 -19.43
CA LEU A 107 -1.19 17.81 -19.81
C LEU A 107 -1.05 18.38 -21.24
N GLU A 108 -2.11 18.40 -22.06
CA GLU A 108 -2.03 18.85 -23.46
C GLU A 108 -1.52 20.29 -23.64
N THR A 109 -1.47 21.07 -22.56
CA THR A 109 -0.94 22.43 -22.52
C THR A 109 0.55 22.54 -22.17
N LEU A 110 1.22 21.43 -21.83
CA LEU A 110 2.59 21.46 -21.28
C LEU A 110 3.62 20.88 -22.27
N SER A 111 4.68 21.65 -22.48
CA SER A 111 5.83 21.25 -23.29
C SER A 111 6.58 20.09 -22.63
N SER A 112 7.23 19.23 -23.43
CA SER A 112 7.86 17.97 -23.01
C SER A 112 8.94 18.12 -21.90
N GLN A 113 9.41 19.33 -21.62
CA GLN A 113 10.37 19.65 -20.56
C GLN A 113 9.71 19.91 -19.19
N GLU A 114 8.40 20.16 -19.15
CA GLU A 114 7.64 20.49 -17.93
C GLU A 114 7.09 19.25 -17.20
N LEU A 115 7.19 18.08 -17.83
CA LEU A 115 6.68 16.80 -17.31
C LEU A 115 7.53 16.21 -16.18
N MET A 116 8.75 16.72 -15.95
CA MET A 116 9.70 16.18 -14.98
C MET A 116 9.69 16.88 -13.60
N VAL A 117 8.78 17.85 -13.36
CA VAL A 117 8.73 18.58 -12.09
C VAL A 117 7.42 18.26 -11.35
N GLU A 118 7.54 17.50 -10.27
CA GLU A 118 6.49 17.06 -9.34
C GLU A 118 5.77 18.19 -8.55
N SER A 119 5.80 19.44 -8.99
CA SER A 119 5.21 20.56 -8.24
C SER A 119 4.38 21.51 -9.11
N ARG A 120 3.24 21.04 -9.63
CA ARG A 120 2.23 21.95 -10.19
C ARG A 120 0.92 21.84 -9.42
N ASP A 121 0.26 22.99 -9.30
CA ASP A 121 -1.12 23.08 -8.80
C ASP A 121 -2.03 22.17 -9.63
N GLY A 122 -2.92 21.48 -8.95
CA GLY A 122 -3.79 20.49 -9.55
C GLY A 122 -3.91 19.21 -8.73
N LEU A 123 -4.26 18.14 -9.43
CA LEU A 123 -4.50 16.81 -8.88
C LEU A 123 -3.78 15.77 -9.73
N LEU A 124 -3.06 14.89 -9.07
CA LEU A 124 -2.52 13.66 -9.62
C LEU A 124 -3.07 12.48 -8.82
N LEU A 125 -3.92 11.67 -9.45
CA LEU A 125 -4.38 10.39 -8.93
C LEU A 125 -3.56 9.26 -9.55
N ASN A 126 -2.94 8.44 -8.71
CA ASN A 126 -2.28 7.20 -9.10
C ASN A 126 -3.06 5.99 -8.59
N ILE A 127 -3.22 4.96 -9.41
CA ILE A 127 -3.75 3.65 -9.04
C ILE A 127 -2.70 2.57 -9.30
N ARG A 128 -2.13 1.99 -8.25
CA ARG A 128 -1.25 0.82 -8.33
C ARG A 128 -2.03 -0.45 -7.96
N THR A 129 -1.74 -1.52 -8.69
CA THR A 129 -2.32 -2.84 -8.43
C THR A 129 -1.24 -3.80 -7.96
N LEU A 130 -1.49 -4.43 -6.82
CA LEU A 130 -0.59 -5.36 -6.16
C LEU A 130 -1.28 -6.70 -5.96
N LYS A 131 -0.51 -7.77 -5.96
CA LYS A 131 -1.00 -9.11 -5.69
C LYS A 131 -1.23 -9.32 -4.19
N ASN A 132 -2.39 -9.86 -3.86
CA ASN A 132 -2.70 -10.33 -2.51
C ASN A 132 -2.24 -11.79 -2.33
N GLU A 133 -0.93 -12.04 -2.38
CA GLU A 133 -0.37 -13.41 -2.42
C GLU A 133 -0.84 -14.34 -1.30
N ASN A 134 -1.19 -13.77 -0.14
CA ASN A 134 -1.59 -14.52 1.04
C ASN A 134 -3.09 -14.40 1.33
N GLN A 135 -3.88 -13.86 0.39
CA GLN A 135 -5.33 -13.64 0.52
C GLN A 135 -5.71 -12.95 1.83
N LEU A 136 -4.91 -11.98 2.24
CA LEU A 136 -5.09 -11.26 3.49
C LEU A 136 -6.26 -10.27 3.35
N SER A 137 -6.96 -9.99 4.45
CA SER A 137 -7.81 -8.80 4.49
C SER A 137 -6.96 -7.55 4.28
N ILE A 138 -7.54 -6.48 3.72
CA ILE A 138 -6.83 -5.23 3.45
C ILE A 138 -6.11 -4.66 4.69
N THR A 139 -6.72 -4.78 5.87
CA THR A 139 -6.10 -4.36 7.15
C THR A 139 -4.88 -5.18 7.50
N ASN A 140 -4.95 -6.51 7.36
CA ASN A 140 -3.82 -7.39 7.64
C ASN A 140 -2.72 -7.25 6.59
N TRP A 141 -3.11 -7.02 5.33
CA TRP A 141 -2.20 -6.75 4.23
C TRP A 141 -1.40 -5.48 4.51
N LEU A 142 -2.07 -4.38 4.88
CA LEU A 142 -1.44 -3.10 5.20
C LEU A 142 -0.44 -3.20 6.37
N VAL A 143 -0.78 -3.96 7.41
CA VAL A 143 0.13 -4.21 8.55
C VAL A 143 1.36 -5.03 8.12
N LYS A 144 1.18 -6.01 7.22
CA LYS A 144 2.26 -6.88 6.74
C LYS A 144 3.16 -6.21 5.70
N ALA A 145 2.60 -5.33 4.87
CA ALA A 145 3.33 -4.47 3.95
C ALA A 145 4.23 -3.46 4.67
N GLY A 146 4.13 -3.37 6.01
CA GLY A 146 5.11 -2.73 6.88
C GLY A 146 5.30 -1.26 6.55
N GLY A 147 4.30 -0.41 6.83
CA GLY A 147 4.45 1.05 6.74
C GLY A 147 5.12 1.50 5.44
N SER A 148 4.72 0.88 4.32
CA SER A 148 5.42 0.95 3.05
C SER A 148 5.78 2.39 2.66
N GLU A 149 6.96 2.56 2.05
CA GLU A 149 7.51 3.84 1.57
C GLU A 149 6.52 4.70 0.75
N GLU A 150 5.50 4.07 0.16
CA GLU A 150 4.44 4.74 -0.59
C GLU A 150 3.43 5.51 0.26
N PHE A 151 3.31 5.20 1.55
CA PHE A 151 2.49 5.98 2.48
C PHE A 151 3.39 6.89 3.31
N ALA A 152 3.00 8.16 3.45
CA ALA A 152 3.68 9.05 4.39
C ALA A 152 3.70 8.39 5.79
N GLY A 153 4.85 8.39 6.46
CA GLY A 153 5.10 7.58 7.67
C GLY A 153 4.19 7.87 8.87
N ASP A 154 3.41 8.96 8.84
CA ASP A 154 2.40 9.33 9.84
C ASP A 154 0.95 9.00 9.43
N SER A 155 0.75 8.28 8.32
CA SER A 155 -0.56 7.90 7.79
C SER A 155 -1.38 7.10 8.80
N LYS A 156 -2.61 7.57 9.07
CA LYS A 156 -3.57 6.90 9.95
C LYS A 156 -4.78 6.45 9.14
N PHE A 157 -4.76 5.18 8.77
CA PHE A 157 -5.85 4.57 8.02
C PHE A 157 -7.08 4.31 8.88
N LYS A 158 -8.25 4.64 8.31
CA LYS A 158 -9.57 4.36 8.87
C LYS A 158 -10.38 3.56 7.87
N GLU A 159 -11.19 2.64 8.36
CA GLU A 159 -12.13 1.92 7.52
C GLU A 159 -13.25 2.85 7.04
N VAL A 160 -13.54 2.81 5.75
CA VAL A 160 -14.62 3.53 5.10
C VAL A 160 -15.40 2.60 4.18
N LYS A 161 -16.67 2.93 3.95
CA LYS A 161 -17.51 2.20 3.00
C LYS A 161 -17.16 2.64 1.57
N HIS A 162 -17.08 1.67 0.68
CA HIS A 162 -16.85 1.90 -0.75
C HIS A 162 -17.75 0.97 -1.58
N PRO A 163 -18.19 1.34 -2.79
CA PRO A 163 -18.98 0.46 -3.65
C PRO A 163 -18.33 -0.90 -3.93
N ALA A 164 -17.02 -0.91 -4.17
CA ALA A 164 -16.22 -2.13 -4.29
C ALA A 164 -16.01 -2.93 -2.97
N GLY A 165 -16.58 -2.50 -1.85
CA GLY A 165 -16.51 -3.19 -0.56
C GLY A 165 -15.91 -2.36 0.58
N VAL A 166 -15.12 -3.01 1.44
CA VAL A 166 -14.43 -2.33 2.53
C VAL A 166 -13.18 -1.64 1.96
N ALA A 167 -12.95 -0.38 2.34
CA ALA A 167 -11.76 0.37 1.97
C ALA A 167 -11.09 0.97 3.21
N LEU A 168 -9.78 1.19 3.14
CA LEU A 168 -9.03 1.96 4.14
C LEU A 168 -8.66 3.32 3.57
N ARG A 169 -8.95 4.40 4.29
CA ARG A 169 -8.66 5.78 3.89
C ARG A 169 -7.70 6.44 4.87
N SER A 170 -6.70 7.14 4.36
CA SER A 170 -5.85 8.07 5.12
C SER A 170 -5.77 9.41 4.40
N GLN A 171 -5.64 10.50 5.15
CA GLN A 171 -5.46 11.83 4.59
C GLN A 171 -4.42 12.58 5.42
N ASN A 172 -3.38 13.06 4.74
CA ASN A 172 -2.27 13.78 5.35
C ASN A 172 -2.06 15.12 4.63
N THR A 173 -1.38 16.03 5.30
CA THR A 173 -0.84 17.23 4.65
C THR A 173 0.40 16.83 3.86
N ARG A 174 0.56 17.36 2.63
CA ARG A 174 1.77 17.11 1.84
C ARG A 174 2.95 17.81 2.53
N LYS A 175 4.11 17.18 2.48
CA LYS A 175 5.36 17.75 3.00
C LYS A 175 6.34 17.97 1.86
N ASP A 176 7.19 18.98 1.97
CA ASP A 176 8.32 19.19 1.06
C ASP A 176 9.52 18.30 1.44
N GLU A 177 10.65 18.46 0.74
CA GLU A 177 11.89 17.70 0.97
C GLU A 177 12.47 17.93 2.38
N ASP A 178 12.16 19.06 3.03
CA ASP A 178 12.58 19.40 4.40
C ASP A 178 11.54 18.98 5.46
N GLU A 179 10.60 18.10 5.07
CA GLU A 179 9.46 17.62 5.88
C GLU A 179 8.50 18.72 6.37
N GLN A 180 8.54 19.91 5.77
CA GLN A 180 7.65 21.01 6.16
C GLN A 180 6.29 20.88 5.48
N PRO A 181 5.18 21.15 6.20
CA PRO A 181 3.85 21.14 5.60
C PRO A 181 3.74 22.16 4.46
N ILE A 182 3.33 21.70 3.28
CA ILE A 182 3.02 22.57 2.14
C ILE A 182 1.61 23.11 2.34
N SER A 183 1.46 24.44 2.32
CA SER A 183 0.14 25.10 2.41
C SER A 183 -0.72 24.75 1.21
N ASP A 184 -2.04 24.72 1.39
CA ASP A 184 -3.03 24.43 0.35
C ASP A 184 -2.75 23.12 -0.42
N SER A 185 -2.42 22.07 0.32
CA SER A 185 -2.10 20.76 -0.25
C SER A 185 -2.54 19.61 0.63
N THR A 186 -2.77 18.45 0.01
CA THR A 186 -3.08 17.21 0.73
C THR A 186 -2.64 15.98 -0.06
N LEU A 187 -2.33 14.92 0.68
CA LEU A 187 -2.15 13.56 0.19
C LEU A 187 -3.30 12.71 0.72
N LEU A 188 -4.05 12.11 -0.19
CA LEU A 188 -5.17 11.23 0.12
C LEU A 188 -4.82 9.82 -0.35
N TYR A 189 -4.94 8.85 0.55
CA TYR A 189 -4.69 7.44 0.27
C TYR A 189 -5.98 6.63 0.43
N TYR A 190 -6.27 5.77 -0.54
CA TYR A 190 -7.25 4.69 -0.40
C TYR A 190 -6.59 3.34 -0.66
N VAL A 191 -6.96 2.34 0.13
CA VAL A 191 -6.59 0.94 -0.11
C VAL A 191 -7.88 0.13 -0.21
N ILE A 192 -8.10 -0.44 -1.39
CA ILE A 192 -9.25 -1.29 -1.72
C ILE A 192 -8.68 -2.64 -2.15
N GLY A 193 -9.39 -3.74 -1.92
CA GLY A 193 -8.87 -5.03 -2.38
C GLY A 193 -9.86 -6.17 -2.26
N ASN A 194 -9.54 -7.25 -2.96
CA ASN A 194 -10.23 -8.53 -2.87
C ASN A 194 -9.23 -9.62 -2.46
N LYS A 195 -9.59 -10.89 -2.71
CA LYS A 195 -8.71 -12.02 -2.37
C LYS A 195 -7.46 -12.10 -3.23
N GLU A 196 -7.47 -11.51 -4.42
CA GLU A 196 -6.42 -11.67 -5.44
C GLU A 196 -5.56 -10.43 -5.59
N HIS A 197 -6.16 -9.24 -5.49
CA HIS A 197 -5.52 -7.96 -5.74
C HIS A 197 -5.80 -6.95 -4.62
N ILE A 198 -4.81 -6.08 -4.41
CA ILE A 198 -4.88 -4.87 -3.60
C ILE A 198 -4.66 -3.68 -4.55
N TYR A 199 -5.52 -2.70 -4.46
CA TYR A 199 -5.49 -1.46 -5.24
C TYR A 199 -5.18 -0.31 -4.30
N ILE A 200 -4.08 0.39 -4.57
CA ILE A 200 -3.66 1.56 -3.83
C ILE A 200 -3.93 2.79 -4.68
N PHE A 201 -4.71 3.72 -4.14
CA PHE A 201 -4.97 5.01 -4.72
C PHE A 201 -4.20 6.06 -3.95
N THR A 202 -3.47 6.90 -4.67
CA THR A 202 -2.76 8.05 -4.11
C THR A 202 -3.19 9.29 -4.88
N CYS A 203 -3.94 10.20 -4.23
CA CYS A 203 -4.18 11.54 -4.76
C CYS A 203 -3.19 12.53 -4.15
N SER A 204 -2.33 13.11 -4.97
CA SER A 204 -1.51 14.27 -4.62
C SER A 204 -2.19 15.53 -5.15
N ILE A 205 -2.55 16.44 -4.25
CA ILE A 205 -3.35 17.62 -4.56
C ILE A 205 -2.64 18.86 -4.01
N SER A 206 -2.55 19.92 -4.82
CA SER A 206 -1.97 21.21 -4.45
C SER A 206 -2.68 22.38 -5.14
N GLY A 207 -2.72 23.54 -4.50
CA GLY A 207 -3.20 24.80 -5.06
C GLY A 207 -4.42 25.37 -4.34
N GLU A 208 -4.83 26.60 -4.69
CA GLU A 208 -5.86 27.37 -3.97
C GLU A 208 -7.23 26.64 -3.87
N ASN A 209 -7.54 25.76 -4.83
CA ASN A 209 -8.77 24.96 -4.86
C ASN A 209 -8.62 23.54 -4.30
N PHE A 210 -7.59 23.26 -3.48
CA PHE A 210 -7.27 21.90 -3.05
C PHE A 210 -8.44 21.17 -2.39
N SER A 211 -9.32 21.87 -1.67
CA SER A 211 -10.49 21.25 -1.03
C SER A 211 -11.51 20.73 -2.04
N GLU A 212 -11.77 21.49 -3.11
CA GLU A 212 -12.65 21.04 -4.20
C GLU A 212 -12.02 19.88 -4.98
N LEU A 213 -10.72 19.98 -5.28
CA LEU A 213 -9.98 18.92 -5.95
C LEU A 213 -9.92 17.64 -5.12
N THR A 214 -9.83 17.75 -3.79
CA THR A 214 -9.90 16.59 -2.89
C THR A 214 -11.23 15.88 -3.05
N GLN A 215 -12.35 16.61 -3.01
CA GLN A 215 -13.67 16.03 -3.20
C GLN A 215 -13.81 15.38 -4.58
N GLN A 216 -13.33 16.03 -5.64
CA GLN A 216 -13.35 15.47 -6.99
C GLN A 216 -12.52 14.17 -7.08
N CYS A 217 -11.37 14.09 -6.40
CA CYS A 217 -10.60 12.84 -6.34
C CYS A 217 -11.40 11.72 -5.66
N GLU A 218 -12.03 12.04 -4.52
CA GLU A 218 -12.86 11.08 -3.80
C GLU A 218 -14.03 10.61 -4.66
N ASP A 219 -14.73 11.51 -5.35
CA ASP A 219 -15.84 11.18 -6.24
C ASP A 219 -15.40 10.22 -7.35
N VAL A 220 -14.21 10.41 -7.93
CA VAL A 220 -13.63 9.51 -8.93
C VAL A 220 -13.30 8.15 -8.32
N ILE A 221 -12.65 8.11 -7.15
CA ILE A 221 -12.35 6.86 -6.43
C ILE A 221 -13.63 6.08 -6.16
N GLN A 222 -14.71 6.73 -5.75
CA GLN A 222 -16.01 6.07 -5.48
C GLN A 222 -16.62 5.37 -6.70
N THR A 223 -16.19 5.71 -7.93
CA THR A 223 -16.62 5.00 -9.15
C THR A 223 -15.82 3.73 -9.44
N PHE A 224 -14.82 3.42 -8.62
CA PHE A 224 -13.96 2.28 -8.85
C PHE A 224 -14.70 0.95 -8.62
N GLU A 225 -14.54 0.04 -9.56
CA GLU A 225 -15.13 -1.29 -9.54
C GLU A 225 -14.05 -2.33 -9.85
N ILE A 226 -14.13 -3.46 -9.11
CA ILE A 226 -13.28 -4.62 -9.34
C ILE A 226 -14.00 -5.53 -10.33
N LEU A 227 -13.30 -5.94 -11.38
CA LEU A 227 -13.82 -6.88 -12.39
C LEU A 227 -13.62 -8.32 -11.88
N GLU A 228 -14.66 -9.14 -12.03
CA GLU A 228 -14.66 -10.59 -11.70
C GLU A 228 -14.34 -11.47 -12.92
#